data_AF-Q4FLT2-F1
#
_entry.id   AF-Q4FLT2-F1
#
_cell.length_a   1.000
_cell.length_b   1.000
_cell.length_c   1.000
_cell.angle_alpha   90.00
_cell.angle_beta   90.00
_cell.angle_gamma   90.00
#
_symmetry.space_group_name_H-M   'P 1'
#
loop_
_entity.id
_entity.type
_entity.pdbx_description
1 polymer ?
#
loop_
_entity_poly.entity_id
_entity_poly.type
_entity_poly.pdbx_seq_one_letter_code
_entity_poly.pdbx_strand_id
1 'polypeptide(L)'
;MSLDNKNIIDLDLKKDQKVLDFSDFQKQDIKFDINKLQEAYNQIVQTRKFDDGGGIAHFGAICLTQIPGDPDSIKGSKARGSYWTKPDKSGKEVTRDVSIDEAAYSEFIPDYENTYFKEVFDALSSKYKLGRVRILLKEPRSTLSWHRDPEPRLHIPIITNPGCLMVIDNVAKHMPADGSVWVTNNVKYHNAFNGGEENRVHLVACVLDYKFN
;
A
#
# COMPACT_ATOMS: atom_id res chain seq x y z
N MET A 1 53.90 -19.26 29.15
CA MET A 1 54.03 -18.00 28.38
C MET A 1 52.63 -17.48 28.17
N SER A 2 52.24 -16.41 28.87
CA SER A 2 50.95 -15.74 28.64
C SER A 2 51.08 -14.89 27.38
N LEU A 3 50.20 -15.10 26.41
CA LEU A 3 50.04 -14.21 25.28
C LEU A 3 49.18 -13.04 25.74
N ASP A 4 49.85 -11.95 26.11
CA ASP A 4 49.27 -10.62 26.31
C ASP A 4 48.74 -10.11 24.96
N ASN A 5 47.48 -10.39 24.64
CA ASN A 5 46.79 -9.80 23.48
C ASN A 5 46.35 -8.37 23.83
N LYS A 6 47.30 -7.42 23.81
CA LYS A 6 47.09 -5.99 24.11
C LYS A 6 46.25 -5.20 23.08
N ASN A 7 45.64 -5.86 22.10
CA ASN A 7 44.88 -5.21 21.02
C ASN A 7 43.47 -5.83 20.80
N ILE A 8 42.83 -6.36 21.84
CA ILE A 8 41.41 -6.73 21.76
C ILE A 8 40.60 -5.58 22.38
N ILE A 9 40.01 -4.75 21.51
CA ILE A 9 38.99 -3.78 21.92
C ILE A 9 37.67 -4.53 21.88
N ASP A 10 37.08 -4.76 23.05
CA ASP A 10 35.72 -5.26 23.14
C ASP A 10 34.75 -4.20 22.60
N LEU A 11 34.06 -4.54 21.50
CA LEU A 11 33.13 -3.66 20.78
C LEU A 11 31.69 -3.85 21.25
N ASP A 12 31.45 -4.46 22.42
CA ASP A 12 30.18 -4.38 23.14
C ASP A 12 29.93 -2.95 23.67
N LEU A 13 30.00 -1.98 22.76
CA LEU A 13 29.15 -0.79 22.78
C LEU A 13 27.75 -1.31 23.07
N LYS A 14 27.19 -0.89 24.22
CA LYS A 14 25.77 -1.03 24.54
C LYS A 14 24.99 -0.68 23.27
N LYS A 15 24.61 -1.69 22.50
CA LYS A 15 23.57 -1.55 21.50
C LYS A 15 22.36 -1.29 22.36
N ASP A 16 22.01 0.00 22.52
CA ASP A 16 20.65 0.35 22.88
C ASP A 16 19.78 -0.53 21.98
N GLN A 17 19.08 -1.48 22.59
CA GLN A 17 18.18 -2.36 21.87
C GLN A 17 17.14 -1.42 21.28
N LYS A 18 17.36 -1.01 20.03
CA LYS A 18 16.37 -0.28 19.25
C LYS A 18 15.29 -1.28 18.94
N VAL A 19 14.34 -1.40 19.87
CA VAL A 19 13.09 -2.13 19.65
C VAL A 19 12.38 -1.40 18.53
N LEU A 20 12.28 -2.04 17.37
CA LEU A 20 11.49 -1.51 16.26
C LEU A 20 10.02 -1.64 16.64
N ASP A 21 9.29 -0.53 16.56
CA ASP A 21 7.85 -0.52 16.75
C ASP A 21 7.15 -0.82 15.43
N PHE A 22 6.36 -1.90 15.40
CA PHE A 22 5.57 -2.30 14.23
C PHE A 22 4.08 -1.93 14.37
N SER A 23 3.71 -1.08 15.33
CA SER A 23 2.34 -0.63 15.59
C SER A 23 1.66 0.03 14.39
N ASP A 24 2.43 0.60 13.47
CA ASP A 24 1.95 1.19 12.21
C ASP A 24 1.58 0.15 11.13
N PHE A 25 1.81 -1.14 11.39
CA PHE A 25 1.48 -2.26 10.51
C PHE A 25 0.59 -3.28 11.24
N GLN A 26 -0.72 -3.05 11.23
CA GLN A 26 -1.67 -3.84 12.00
C GLN A 26 -2.29 -4.93 11.13
N LYS A 27 -1.93 -6.19 11.41
CA LYS A 27 -2.58 -7.35 10.80
C LYS A 27 -3.99 -7.48 11.35
N GLN A 28 -4.99 -7.61 10.48
CA GLN A 28 -6.39 -7.70 10.86
C GLN A 28 -6.82 -9.16 11.03
N ASP A 29 -7.85 -9.39 11.86
CA ASP A 29 -8.49 -10.70 12.03
C ASP A 29 -9.52 -10.98 10.92
N ILE A 30 -9.01 -11.00 9.69
CA ILE A 30 -9.70 -11.42 8.47
C ILE A 30 -8.66 -11.86 7.46
N LYS A 31 -8.99 -12.91 6.70
CA LYS A 31 -8.11 -13.51 5.72
C LYS A 31 -8.93 -13.96 4.51
N PHE A 32 -8.38 -13.77 3.33
CA PHE A 32 -8.99 -14.17 2.07
C PHE A 32 -8.20 -15.30 1.40
N ASP A 33 -8.81 -15.98 0.44
CA ASP A 33 -8.14 -17.02 -0.33
C ASP A 33 -7.18 -16.38 -1.35
N ILE A 34 -5.87 -16.61 -1.17
CA ILE A 34 -4.84 -16.04 -2.03
C ILE A 34 -4.94 -16.54 -3.49
N ASN A 35 -5.31 -17.80 -3.71
CA ASN A 35 -5.41 -18.34 -5.06
C ASN A 35 -6.58 -17.69 -5.80
N LYS A 36 -7.72 -17.49 -5.13
CA LYS A 36 -8.86 -16.77 -5.70
C LYS A 36 -8.57 -15.29 -5.96
N LEU A 37 -7.80 -14.64 -5.08
CA LEU A 37 -7.33 -13.25 -5.31
C LEU A 37 -6.47 -13.15 -6.57
N GLN A 38 -5.53 -14.09 -6.75
CA GLN A 38 -4.67 -14.14 -7.93
C GLN A 38 -5.46 -14.49 -9.20
N GLU A 39 -6.45 -15.39 -9.12
CA GLU A 39 -7.34 -15.70 -10.22
C GLU A 39 -8.17 -14.48 -10.64
N ALA A 40 -8.81 -13.79 -9.68
CA ALA A 40 -9.58 -12.57 -9.93
C ALA A 40 -8.70 -11.46 -10.53
N TYR A 41 -7.48 -11.30 -10.04
CA TYR A 41 -6.49 -10.39 -10.63
C TYR A 41 -6.22 -10.74 -12.10
N ASN A 42 -5.95 -12.01 -12.40
CA ASN A 42 -5.67 -12.48 -13.76
C ASN A 42 -6.87 -12.28 -14.70
N GLN A 43 -8.10 -12.46 -14.22
CA GLN A 43 -9.31 -12.19 -15.01
C GLN A 43 -9.41 -10.71 -15.43
N ILE A 44 -9.12 -9.79 -14.51
CA ILE A 44 -9.19 -8.35 -14.77
C ILE A 44 -8.10 -7.90 -15.76
N VAL A 45 -6.84 -8.28 -15.55
CA VAL A 45 -5.72 -7.79 -16.38
C VAL A 45 -5.71 -8.33 -17.81
N GLN A 46 -6.49 -9.39 -18.10
CA GLN A 46 -6.70 -9.85 -19.48
C GLN A 46 -7.50 -8.86 -20.32
N THR A 47 -8.36 -8.05 -19.68
CA THR A 47 -9.30 -7.15 -20.38
C THR A 47 -9.05 -5.66 -20.09
N ARG A 48 -8.32 -5.36 -19.00
CA ARG A 48 -8.08 -4.00 -18.53
C ARG A 48 -6.59 -3.70 -18.43
N LYS A 49 -6.21 -2.52 -18.92
CA LYS A 49 -4.88 -1.95 -18.69
C LYS A 49 -4.89 -1.13 -17.41
N PHE A 50 -3.75 -1.10 -16.73
CA PHE A 50 -3.53 -0.18 -15.62
C PHE A 50 -3.54 1.27 -16.12
N ASP A 51 -4.18 2.16 -15.35
CA ASP A 51 -4.01 3.60 -15.47
C ASP A 51 -2.68 3.97 -14.79
N ASP A 52 -1.81 4.70 -15.47
CA ASP A 52 -0.48 5.09 -14.97
C ASP A 52 -0.53 6.25 -13.96
N GLY A 53 -1.73 6.69 -13.57
CA GLY A 53 -1.96 7.78 -12.64
C GLY A 53 -1.54 9.13 -13.21
N GLY A 54 -1.64 9.32 -14.53
CA GLY A 54 -1.20 10.54 -15.20
C GLY A 54 0.31 10.55 -15.49
N GLY A 55 0.85 9.41 -15.94
CA GLY A 55 2.23 9.26 -16.39
C GLY A 55 3.25 8.94 -15.31
N ILE A 56 2.84 8.36 -14.16
CA ILE A 56 3.82 7.93 -13.15
C ILE A 56 4.57 6.69 -13.65
N ALA A 57 5.89 6.81 -13.77
CA ALA A 57 6.74 5.68 -14.09
C ALA A 57 6.63 4.56 -13.03
N HIS A 58 6.54 3.31 -13.50
CA HIS A 58 6.56 2.11 -12.65
C HIS A 58 5.41 2.02 -11.64
N PHE A 59 4.27 2.63 -11.96
CA PHE A 59 3.05 2.60 -11.18
C PHE A 59 1.85 2.30 -12.09
N GLY A 60 0.88 1.57 -11.55
CA GLY A 60 -0.40 1.37 -12.20
C GLY A 60 -1.52 1.25 -11.18
N ALA A 61 -2.71 1.72 -11.53
CA ALA A 61 -3.93 1.52 -10.76
C ALA A 61 -5.06 0.94 -11.63
N ILE A 62 -5.81 0.00 -11.08
CA ILE A 62 -7.14 -0.39 -11.56
C ILE A 62 -8.11 -0.14 -10.41
N CYS A 63 -9.00 0.84 -10.55
CA CYS A 63 -10.02 1.10 -9.54
C CYS A 63 -11.07 -0.02 -9.56
N LEU A 64 -11.52 -0.41 -8.38
CA LEU A 64 -12.61 -1.37 -8.15
C LEU A 64 -13.89 -0.67 -7.66
N THR A 65 -13.77 0.56 -7.17
CA THR A 65 -14.89 1.43 -6.78
C THR A 65 -14.87 2.74 -7.54
N GLN A 66 -16.04 3.32 -7.76
CA GLN A 66 -16.25 4.62 -8.38
C GLN A 66 -17.28 5.44 -7.60
N ILE A 67 -17.40 6.73 -7.93
CA ILE A 67 -18.51 7.56 -7.46
C ILE A 67 -19.78 7.14 -8.22
N PRO A 68 -20.90 6.85 -7.53
CA PRO A 68 -22.15 6.47 -8.19
C PRO A 68 -22.56 7.46 -9.28
N GLY A 69 -22.69 6.97 -10.51
CA GLY A 69 -23.07 7.78 -11.67
C GLY A 69 -21.96 8.66 -12.26
N ASP A 70 -20.71 8.56 -11.79
CA ASP A 70 -19.54 9.23 -12.37
C ASP A 70 -18.42 8.22 -12.70
N PRO A 71 -18.46 7.55 -13.87
CA PRO A 71 -17.39 6.66 -14.33
C PRO A 71 -16.05 7.37 -14.61
N ASP A 72 -16.03 8.70 -14.70
CA ASP A 72 -14.79 9.48 -14.87
C ASP A 72 -14.12 9.78 -13.52
N SER A 73 -14.75 9.41 -12.39
CA SER A 73 -14.17 9.55 -11.05
C SER A 73 -12.90 8.72 -10.85
N ILE A 74 -12.65 7.73 -11.69
CA ILE A 74 -11.52 6.80 -11.55
C ILE A 74 -10.35 7.08 -12.50
N LYS A 75 -10.35 8.21 -13.23
CA LYS A 75 -9.35 8.52 -14.26
C LYS A 75 -8.29 9.50 -13.77
N GLY A 76 -7.03 9.27 -14.16
CA GLY A 76 -5.91 10.19 -13.95
C GLY A 76 -5.72 10.63 -12.50
N SER A 77 -5.64 11.94 -12.26
CA SER A 77 -5.46 12.55 -10.92
C SER A 77 -6.46 12.07 -9.86
N LYS A 78 -7.72 11.82 -10.24
CA LYS A 78 -8.76 11.34 -9.31
C LYS A 78 -8.48 9.91 -8.83
N ALA A 79 -7.75 9.12 -9.63
CA ALA A 79 -7.29 7.79 -9.26
C ALA A 79 -6.18 7.80 -8.20
N ARG A 80 -5.53 8.96 -7.95
CA ARG A 80 -4.46 9.11 -6.94
C ARG A 80 -4.94 9.87 -5.69
N GLY A 81 -5.61 10.99 -5.86
CA GLY A 81 -6.02 11.87 -4.75
C GLY A 81 -4.85 12.65 -4.17
N SER A 82 -5.13 13.51 -3.18
CA SER A 82 -4.13 14.38 -2.57
C SER A 82 -3.15 13.63 -1.68
N TYR A 83 -1.89 14.07 -1.68
CA TYR A 83 -0.83 13.57 -0.81
C TYR A 83 0.21 14.66 -0.55
N TRP A 84 1.06 14.47 0.45
CA TRP A 84 2.09 15.45 0.84
C TRP A 84 3.50 14.89 0.69
N THR A 85 4.40 15.68 0.11
CA THR A 85 5.82 15.30 -0.06
C THR A 85 6.77 16.34 0.51
N LYS A 86 8.03 15.94 0.75
CA LYS A 86 9.16 16.84 1.04
C LYS A 86 10.13 16.78 -0.14
N PRO A 87 10.02 17.68 -1.13
CA PRO A 87 10.63 17.49 -2.43
C PRO A 87 12.11 17.83 -2.51
N ASP A 88 12.62 18.63 -1.56
CA ASP A 88 13.98 19.13 -1.59
C ASP A 88 14.63 19.12 -0.19
N LYS A 89 15.90 19.51 -0.16
CA LYS A 89 16.74 19.55 1.05
C LYS A 89 16.22 20.47 2.16
N SER A 90 15.25 21.35 1.89
CA SER A 90 14.66 22.20 2.93
C SER A 90 13.78 21.42 3.89
N GLY A 91 13.29 20.24 3.48
CA GLY A 91 12.35 19.43 4.25
C GLY A 91 10.95 20.05 4.37
N LYS A 92 10.65 21.13 3.63
CA LYS A 92 9.33 21.75 3.60
C LYS A 92 8.32 20.85 2.91
N GLU A 93 7.18 20.68 3.55
CA GLU A 93 6.07 19.89 3.03
C GLU A 93 5.30 20.67 1.96
N VAL A 94 4.89 19.98 0.89
CA VAL A 94 4.02 20.51 -0.16
C VAL A 94 2.91 19.51 -0.47
N THR A 95 1.71 20.03 -0.80
CA THR A 95 0.60 19.20 -1.28
C THR A 95 0.77 18.90 -2.78
N ARG A 96 0.36 17.70 -3.19
CA ARG A 96 0.32 17.24 -4.58
C ARG A 96 -1.10 16.82 -4.94
N ASP A 97 -1.40 16.89 -6.24
CA ASP A 97 -2.64 16.42 -6.85
C ASP A 97 -3.93 17.11 -6.36
N VAL A 98 -5.09 16.56 -6.69
CA VAL A 98 -6.42 17.11 -6.40
C VAL A 98 -7.01 16.54 -5.11
N SER A 99 -7.71 17.39 -4.36
CA SER A 99 -8.55 16.95 -3.25
C SER A 99 -9.73 16.15 -3.78
N ILE A 100 -10.06 15.06 -3.11
CA ILE A 100 -11.19 14.19 -3.43
C ILE A 100 -11.96 13.87 -2.14
N ASP A 101 -13.24 13.57 -2.27
CA ASP A 101 -14.03 13.00 -1.18
C ASP A 101 -13.98 11.47 -1.29
N GLU A 102 -13.16 10.83 -0.47
CA GLU A 102 -13.04 9.38 -0.45
C GLU A 102 -14.37 8.69 -0.13
N ALA A 103 -15.25 9.30 0.68
CA ALA A 103 -16.53 8.71 1.05
C ALA A 103 -17.52 8.64 -0.12
N ALA A 104 -17.29 9.39 -1.20
CA ALA A 104 -18.12 9.37 -2.39
C ALA A 104 -17.90 8.11 -3.25
N TYR A 105 -16.76 7.41 -3.10
CA TYR A 105 -16.42 6.21 -3.90
C TYR A 105 -17.07 4.96 -3.31
N SER A 106 -18.39 4.88 -3.41
CA SER A 106 -19.22 3.85 -2.77
C SER A 106 -19.79 2.79 -3.71
N GLU A 107 -19.71 2.99 -5.03
CA GLU A 107 -20.19 2.01 -6.01
C GLU A 107 -19.04 1.06 -6.40
N PHE A 108 -19.24 -0.23 -6.20
CA PHE A 108 -18.34 -1.23 -6.79
C PHE A 108 -18.59 -1.31 -8.30
N ILE A 109 -17.52 -1.33 -9.09
CA ILE A 109 -17.63 -1.25 -10.55
C ILE A 109 -18.28 -2.53 -11.10
N PRO A 110 -19.41 -2.43 -11.84
CA PRO A 110 -20.18 -3.59 -12.31
C PRO A 110 -19.37 -4.63 -13.09
N ASP A 111 -18.38 -4.16 -13.87
CA ASP A 111 -17.53 -5.02 -14.72
C ASP A 111 -16.71 -6.05 -13.93
N TYR A 112 -16.53 -5.86 -12.61
CA TYR A 112 -15.72 -6.72 -11.77
C TYR A 112 -16.56 -7.53 -10.76
N GLU A 113 -17.90 -7.40 -10.79
CA GLU A 113 -18.80 -8.06 -9.82
C GLU A 113 -18.75 -9.57 -9.86
N ASN A 114 -18.43 -10.14 -11.03
CA ASN A 114 -18.28 -11.58 -11.23
C ASN A 114 -16.93 -12.13 -10.75
N THR A 115 -16.06 -11.31 -10.16
CA THR A 115 -14.75 -11.72 -9.65
C THR A 115 -14.78 -11.87 -8.13
N TYR A 116 -13.79 -12.58 -7.58
CA TYR A 116 -13.64 -12.71 -6.12
C TYR A 116 -13.45 -11.36 -5.40
N PHE A 117 -13.07 -10.29 -6.12
CA PHE A 117 -12.96 -8.96 -5.51
C PHE A 117 -14.29 -8.41 -5.01
N LYS A 118 -15.44 -8.84 -5.56
CA LYS A 118 -16.75 -8.43 -5.04
C LYS A 118 -16.98 -8.98 -3.63
N GLU A 119 -16.71 -10.27 -3.42
CA GLU A 119 -16.79 -10.90 -2.09
C GLU A 119 -15.84 -10.22 -1.10
N VAL A 120 -14.61 -9.92 -1.53
CA VAL A 120 -13.62 -9.19 -0.72
C VAL A 120 -14.14 -7.80 -0.35
N PHE A 121 -14.65 -7.05 -1.33
CA PHE A 121 -15.19 -5.71 -1.10
C PHE A 121 -16.36 -5.72 -0.12
N ASP A 122 -17.32 -6.63 -0.27
CA ASP A 122 -18.48 -6.73 0.62
C ASP A 122 -18.06 -7.09 2.05
N ALA A 123 -17.15 -8.05 2.19
CA ALA A 123 -16.62 -8.45 3.49
C ALA A 123 -15.87 -7.30 4.19
N LEU A 124 -15.04 -6.55 3.46
CA LEU A 124 -14.34 -5.38 4.01
C LEU A 124 -15.30 -4.24 4.35
N SER A 125 -16.28 -3.96 3.49
CA SER A 125 -17.27 -2.89 3.69
C SER A 125 -18.19 -3.16 4.88
N SER A 126 -18.38 -4.43 5.25
CA SER A 126 -19.11 -4.80 6.48
C SER A 126 -18.35 -4.45 7.78
N LYS A 127 -17.03 -4.24 7.70
CA LYS A 127 -16.15 -3.99 8.85
C LYS A 127 -15.61 -2.56 8.91
N TYR A 128 -15.48 -1.89 7.77
CA TYR A 128 -14.80 -0.60 7.65
C TYR A 128 -15.60 0.36 6.78
N LYS A 129 -15.51 1.66 7.09
CA LYS A 129 -15.93 2.70 6.16
C LYS A 129 -14.85 2.88 5.09
N LEU A 130 -15.03 2.21 3.95
CA LEU A 130 -14.10 2.29 2.83
C LEU A 130 -14.30 3.56 1.99
N GLY A 131 -13.19 4.07 1.45
CA GLY A 131 -13.20 4.97 0.30
C GLY A 131 -12.81 4.21 -0.97
N ARG A 132 -11.90 4.78 -1.78
CA ARG A 132 -11.43 4.11 -3.00
C ARG A 132 -10.78 2.77 -2.71
N VAL A 133 -11.22 1.74 -3.44
CA VAL A 133 -10.59 0.42 -3.50
C VAL A 133 -9.96 0.24 -4.88
N ARG A 134 -8.68 -0.16 -4.91
CA ARG A 134 -7.86 -0.23 -6.12
C ARG A 134 -6.93 -1.43 -6.09
N ILE A 135 -6.62 -1.98 -7.26
CA ILE A 135 -5.47 -2.85 -7.46
C ILE A 135 -4.31 -1.94 -7.87
N LEU A 136 -3.25 -1.93 -7.06
CA LEU A 136 -2.05 -1.12 -7.30
C LEU A 136 -0.88 -2.01 -7.74
N LEU A 137 -0.25 -1.60 -8.84
CA LEU A 137 0.94 -2.19 -9.43
C LEU A 137 2.17 -1.34 -9.10
N LYS A 138 3.26 -2.01 -8.74
CA LYS A 138 4.61 -1.47 -8.72
C LYS A 138 5.55 -2.39 -9.50
N GLU A 139 6.11 -1.89 -10.59
CA GLU A 139 7.02 -2.66 -11.46
C GLU A 139 8.34 -3.02 -10.75
N PRO A 140 9.12 -3.99 -11.26
CA PRO A 140 10.43 -4.36 -10.71
C PRO A 140 11.38 -3.18 -10.51
N ARG A 141 12.28 -3.32 -9.54
CA ARG A 141 13.40 -2.39 -9.26
C ARG A 141 12.99 -0.92 -9.18
N SER A 142 11.90 -0.62 -8.47
CA SER A 142 11.32 0.72 -8.45
C SER A 142 10.75 1.11 -7.08
N THR A 143 10.63 2.42 -6.84
CA THR A 143 10.17 3.00 -5.56
C THR A 143 9.06 4.03 -5.78
N LEU A 144 8.22 4.26 -4.76
CA LEU A 144 7.33 5.42 -4.72
C LEU A 144 8.08 6.66 -4.23
N SER A 145 7.41 7.81 -4.24
CA SER A 145 7.85 9.01 -3.53
C SER A 145 7.76 8.80 -2.01
N TRP A 146 8.58 9.53 -1.25
CA TRP A 146 8.41 9.64 0.20
C TRP A 146 7.27 10.62 0.49
N HIS A 147 6.14 10.11 1.00
CA HIS A 147 4.91 10.89 1.13
C HIS A 147 4.07 10.47 2.34
N ARG A 148 3.09 11.30 2.71
CA ARG A 148 1.97 10.90 3.58
C ARG A 148 0.65 11.14 2.87
N ASP A 149 -0.33 10.33 3.21
CA ASP A 149 -1.71 10.38 2.72
C ASP A 149 -2.64 11.04 3.75
N PRO A 150 -3.89 11.38 3.37
CA PRO A 150 -4.86 11.93 4.32
C PRO A 150 -5.49 10.86 5.21
N GLU A 151 -5.56 9.60 4.75
CA GLU A 151 -6.16 8.48 5.49
C GLU A 151 -5.25 7.24 5.53
N PRO A 152 -5.42 6.36 6.54
CA PRO A 152 -4.88 5.01 6.52
C PRO A 152 -5.22 4.24 5.24
N ARG A 153 -4.38 3.24 4.95
CA ARG A 153 -4.61 2.30 3.84
C ARG A 153 -4.70 0.88 4.35
N LEU A 154 -5.69 0.16 3.85
CA LEU A 154 -5.77 -1.29 3.96
C LEU A 154 -5.05 -1.90 2.78
N HIS A 155 -4.26 -2.95 3.01
CA HIS A 155 -3.51 -3.68 2.00
C HIS A 155 -3.79 -5.18 2.09
N ILE A 156 -4.01 -5.79 0.91
CA ILE A 156 -4.00 -7.23 0.71
C ILE A 156 -2.98 -7.53 -0.39
N PRO A 157 -1.79 -8.07 -0.06
CA PRO A 157 -0.80 -8.46 -1.07
C PRO A 157 -1.33 -9.63 -1.92
N ILE A 158 -1.26 -9.49 -3.24
CA ILE A 158 -1.70 -10.50 -4.23
C ILE A 158 -0.48 -11.13 -4.91
N ILE A 159 0.49 -10.30 -5.31
CA ILE A 159 1.79 -10.71 -5.84
C ILE A 159 2.86 -9.87 -5.14
N THR A 160 3.83 -10.52 -4.51
CA THR A 160 4.88 -9.87 -3.73
C THR A 160 6.07 -10.82 -3.56
N ASN A 161 7.24 -10.26 -3.32
CA ASN A 161 8.48 -11.00 -3.05
C ASN A 161 9.22 -10.39 -1.85
N PRO A 162 10.25 -11.05 -1.29
CA PRO A 162 11.01 -10.52 -0.16
C PRO A 162 11.64 -9.12 -0.41
N GLY A 163 11.85 -8.72 -1.66
CA GLY A 163 12.30 -7.38 -2.04
C GLY A 163 11.21 -6.31 -2.05
N CYS A 164 9.95 -6.68 -1.84
CA CYS A 164 8.82 -5.76 -1.69
C CYS A 164 8.66 -5.35 -0.23
N LEU A 165 8.91 -4.07 0.06
CA LEU A 165 8.82 -3.54 1.41
C LEU A 165 8.01 -2.25 1.41
N MET A 166 7.28 -2.05 2.50
CA MET A 166 6.72 -0.76 2.86
C MET A 166 7.49 -0.21 4.05
N VAL A 167 7.87 1.06 3.97
CA VAL A 167 8.56 1.79 5.02
C VAL A 167 7.61 2.85 5.53
N ILE A 168 7.37 2.88 6.84
CA ILE A 168 6.62 3.94 7.53
C ILE A 168 7.54 4.50 8.60
N ASP A 169 7.79 5.81 8.55
CA ASP A 169 8.83 6.51 9.29
C ASP A 169 10.19 5.79 9.23
N ASN A 170 10.56 5.02 10.26
CA ASN A 170 11.84 4.33 10.38
C ASN A 170 11.72 2.79 10.34
N VAL A 171 10.54 2.24 10.10
CA VAL A 171 10.27 0.79 10.13
C VAL A 171 9.95 0.28 8.73
N ALA A 172 10.71 -0.71 8.28
CA ALA A 172 10.48 -1.42 7.02
C ALA A 172 9.82 -2.77 7.28
N LYS A 173 8.77 -3.11 6.53
CA LYS A 173 8.04 -4.37 6.68
C LYS A 173 7.67 -4.98 5.33
N HIS A 174 7.88 -6.30 5.23
CA HIS A 174 7.33 -7.12 4.16
C HIS A 174 5.93 -7.60 4.53
N MET A 175 4.97 -7.46 3.61
CA MET A 175 3.63 -8.03 3.74
C MET A 175 3.51 -9.19 2.74
N PRO A 176 3.34 -10.45 3.19
CA PRO A 176 3.33 -11.62 2.31
C PRO A 176 2.00 -11.76 1.56
N ALA A 177 2.04 -12.37 0.37
CA ALA A 177 0.86 -12.77 -0.39
C ALA A 177 0.34 -14.10 0.14
N ASP A 178 -0.27 -14.05 1.32
CA ASP A 178 -0.86 -15.20 2.01
C ASP A 178 -2.37 -15.01 2.28
N GLY A 179 -2.98 -13.96 1.70
CA GLY A 179 -4.37 -13.57 1.92
C GLY A 179 -4.61 -12.72 3.17
N SER A 180 -3.55 -12.39 3.92
CA SER A 180 -3.63 -11.51 5.09
C SER A 180 -4.05 -10.09 4.73
N VAL A 181 -4.87 -9.50 5.59
CA VAL A 181 -5.27 -8.10 5.52
C VAL A 181 -4.45 -7.28 6.52
N TRP A 182 -3.91 -6.16 6.06
CA TRP A 182 -3.11 -5.23 6.86
C TRP A 182 -3.72 -3.85 6.80
N VAL A 183 -3.75 -3.13 7.91
CA VAL A 183 -4.00 -1.69 7.92
C VAL A 183 -2.70 -0.99 8.27
N THR A 184 -2.28 -0.05 7.42
CA THR A 184 -1.03 0.67 7.52
C THR A 184 -1.25 2.16 7.78
N ASN A 185 -0.37 2.75 8.59
CA ASN A 185 -0.47 4.13 8.99
C ASN A 185 0.10 5.09 7.93
N ASN A 186 -0.65 5.25 6.84
CA ASN A 186 -0.23 6.11 5.72
C ASN A 186 -0.37 7.61 6.02
N VAL A 187 -0.96 8.01 7.15
CA VAL A 187 -0.95 9.42 7.58
C VAL A 187 0.42 9.87 8.07
N LYS A 188 1.30 8.90 8.41
CA LYS A 188 2.72 9.11 8.59
C LYS A 188 3.45 9.08 7.26
N TYR A 189 4.66 9.63 7.26
CA TYR A 189 5.50 9.60 6.08
C TYR A 189 5.96 8.18 5.79
N HIS A 190 5.77 7.75 4.54
CA HIS A 190 5.96 6.38 4.14
C HIS A 190 6.37 6.27 2.66
N ASN A 191 6.71 5.04 2.29
CA ASN A 191 7.03 4.63 0.93
C ASN A 191 6.75 3.14 0.76
N ALA A 192 6.43 2.71 -0.46
CA ALA A 192 6.53 1.30 -0.84
C ALA A 192 7.45 1.16 -2.05
N PHE A 193 8.35 0.19 -1.98
CA PHE A 193 9.24 -0.15 -3.08
C PHE A 193 9.16 -1.63 -3.42
N ASN A 194 9.56 -1.93 -4.65
CA ASN A 194 9.74 -3.26 -5.18
C ASN A 194 11.19 -3.39 -5.65
N GLY A 195 12.04 -3.96 -4.80
CA GLY A 195 13.43 -4.27 -5.14
C GLY A 195 13.59 -5.59 -5.87
N GLY A 196 12.51 -6.35 -6.07
CA GLY A 196 12.51 -7.63 -6.76
C GLY A 196 12.48 -7.49 -8.29
N GLU A 197 12.36 -8.64 -8.94
CA GLU A 197 12.42 -8.78 -10.40
C GLU A 197 11.05 -9.09 -11.05
N GLU A 198 10.00 -9.23 -10.22
CA GLU A 198 8.62 -9.40 -10.65
C GLU A 198 7.75 -8.23 -10.20
N ASN A 199 6.58 -8.08 -10.82
CA ASN A 199 5.59 -7.07 -10.42
C ASN A 199 5.11 -7.27 -8.98
N ARG A 200 4.94 -6.17 -8.25
CA ARG A 200 4.25 -6.16 -6.95
C ARG A 200 2.83 -5.69 -7.15
N VAL A 201 1.86 -6.48 -6.71
CA VAL A 201 0.43 -6.20 -6.87
C VAL A 201 -0.28 -6.34 -5.52
N HIS A 202 -0.96 -5.28 -5.10
CA HIS A 202 -1.75 -5.26 -3.87
C HIS A 202 -3.15 -4.73 -4.16
N LEU A 203 -4.18 -5.30 -3.53
CA LEU A 203 -5.44 -4.59 -3.34
C LEU A 203 -5.23 -3.58 -2.22
N VAL A 204 -5.62 -2.33 -2.46
CA VAL A 204 -5.46 -1.21 -1.54
C VAL A 204 -6.79 -0.48 -1.39
N ALA A 205 -7.20 -0.22 -0.15
CA ALA A 205 -8.40 0.55 0.15
C ALA A 205 -8.11 1.71 1.10
N CYS A 206 -8.76 2.85 0.88
CA CYS A 206 -8.77 3.95 1.85
C CYS A 206 -9.70 3.58 3.02
N VAL A 207 -9.26 3.76 4.27
CA VAL A 207 -10.08 3.43 5.45
C VAL A 207 -10.37 4.69 6.26
N LEU A 208 -11.63 5.11 6.29
CA LEU A 208 -12.03 6.45 6.74
C LEU A 208 -12.33 6.54 8.24
N ASP A 209 -12.55 5.39 8.89
CA ASP A 209 -12.93 5.27 10.29
C ASP A 209 -11.87 4.57 11.15
N TYR A 210 -10.72 4.22 10.58
CA TYR A 210 -9.62 3.57 11.30
C TYR A 210 -8.77 4.57 12.06
N LYS A 211 -8.49 4.28 13.33
CA LYS A 211 -7.60 5.09 14.18
C LYS A 211 -6.45 4.24 14.70
N PHE A 212 -5.24 4.72 14.49
CA PHE A 212 -4.06 4.18 15.17
C PHE A 212 -4.02 4.76 16.58
N ASN A 213 -3.96 3.89 17.58
CA ASN A 213 -3.79 4.24 18.99
C ASN A 213 -2.32 4.30 19.36
#